data_AF-A0A091VG17-F1
#
_entry.id   AF-A0A091VG17-F1
#
_cell.length_a   1.000
_cell.length_b   1.000
_cell.length_c   1.000
_cell.angle_alpha   90.00
_cell.angle_beta   90.00
_cell.angle_gamma   90.00
#
_symmetry.space_group_name_H-M   'P 1'
#
loop_
_entity.id
_entity.type
_entity.pdbx_description
1 polymer ?
#
loop_
_entity_poly.entity_id
_entity_poly.type
_entity_poly.pdbx_seq_one_letter_code
_entity_poly.pdbx_strand_id
1 'polypeptide(L)'
;MDTMHKLKIFVMFLSLAIFTVMVILNAGNATGIFKGLFRTTPGNISAKYETDFTPAGWTFLIWNVIYAWQLAWLLYALSGICRRY
;
A
#
# COMPACT_ATOMS: atom_id res chain seq x y z
N MET A 1 -7.69 -1.40 32.70
CA MET A 1 -8.23 -1.40 31.30
C MET A 1 -7.46 -0.43 30.40
N ASP A 2 -6.63 0.46 30.96
CA ASP A 2 -5.92 1.53 30.25
C ASP A 2 -4.78 1.05 29.35
N THR A 3 -4.04 0.01 29.75
CA THR A 3 -2.89 -0.51 28.98
C THR A 3 -3.31 -1.09 27.63
N MET A 4 -4.40 -1.86 27.60
CA MET A 4 -4.94 -2.43 26.35
C MET A 4 -5.43 -1.34 25.39
N HIS A 5 -5.91 -0.21 25.92
CA HIS A 5 -6.44 0.86 25.08
C HIS A 5 -5.32 1.69 24.44
N LYS A 6 -4.29 2.03 25.22
CA LYS A 6 -3.06 2.66 24.73
C LYS A 6 -2.36 1.78 23.69
N LEU A 7 -2.31 0.46 23.93
CA LEU A 7 -1.76 -0.49 22.97
C LEU A 7 -2.53 -0.51 21.64
N LYS A 8 -3.87 -0.51 21.67
CA LYS A 8 -4.70 -0.46 20.45
C LYS A 8 -4.43 0.79 19.62
N ILE A 9 -4.34 1.96 20.24
CA ILE A 9 -3.99 3.21 19.56
C ILE A 9 -2.60 3.11 18.94
N PHE A 10 -1.62 2.66 19.72
CA PHE A 10 -0.24 2.53 19.26
C PHE A 10 -0.14 1.62 18.03
N VAL A 11 -0.75 0.43 18.09
CA VAL A 11 -0.77 -0.52 16.97
C VAL A 11 -1.46 0.08 15.75
N MET A 12 -2.57 0.82 15.93
CA MET A 12 -3.28 1.47 14.82
C MET A 12 -2.39 2.49 14.08
N PHE A 13 -1.70 3.36 14.82
CA PHE A 13 -0.77 4.33 14.22
C PHE A 13 0.44 3.65 13.57
N LEU A 14 0.97 2.61 14.21
CA LEU A 14 2.08 1.82 13.64
C LEU A 14 1.64 1.15 12.32
N SER A 15 0.44 0.58 12.26
CA SER A 15 -0.12 0.01 11.02
C SER A 15 -0.26 1.05 9.92
N LEU A 16 -0.75 2.26 10.23
CA LEU A 16 -0.84 3.36 9.25
C LEU A 16 0.53 3.79 8.74
N ALA A 17 1.53 3.91 9.62
CA ALA A 17 2.89 4.27 9.24
C ALA A 17 3.51 3.21 8.33
N ILE A 18 3.43 1.93 8.70
CA ILE A 18 3.94 0.81 7.90
C ILE A 18 3.23 0.74 6.54
N PHE A 19 1.90 0.88 6.52
CA PHE A 19 1.13 0.90 5.28
C PHE A 19 1.55 2.06 4.36
N THR A 20 1.75 3.25 4.92
CA THR A 20 2.20 4.43 4.15
C THR A 20 3.58 4.20 3.54
N VAL A 21 4.53 3.69 4.31
CA VAL A 21 5.87 3.34 3.80
C VAL A 21 5.78 2.29 2.69
N MET A 22 4.96 1.26 2.89
CA MET A 22 4.73 0.20 1.90
C MET A 22 4.16 0.75 0.59
N VAL A 23 3.16 1.64 0.64
CA VAL A 23 2.57 2.27 -0.55
C VAL A 23 3.60 3.14 -1.26
N ILE A 24 4.40 3.93 -0.54
CA ILE A 24 5.45 4.77 -1.14
C ILE A 24 6.48 3.90 -1.87
N LEU A 25 6.95 2.82 -1.25
CA LEU A 25 7.91 1.91 -1.87
C LEU A 25 7.33 1.24 -3.12
N ASN A 26 6.07 0.79 -3.07
CA ASN A 26 5.40 0.18 -4.23
C ASN A 26 5.16 1.19 -5.36
N ALA A 27 4.73 2.41 -5.05
CA ALA A 27 4.54 3.47 -6.03
C ALA A 27 5.88 3.89 -6.67
N GLY A 28 6.93 4.01 -5.87
CA GLY A 28 8.28 4.30 -6.37
C GLY A 28 8.86 3.18 -7.24
N ASN A 29 8.56 1.92 -6.92
CA ASN A 29 8.88 0.76 -7.76
C ASN A 29 8.11 0.77 -9.09
N ALA A 30 6.81 1.06 -9.04
CA ALA A 30 5.95 1.07 -10.23
C ALA A 30 6.32 2.19 -11.22
N THR A 31 6.67 3.37 -10.71
CA THR A 31 7.04 4.55 -11.50
C THR A 31 8.51 4.57 -11.93
N GLY A 32 9.36 3.76 -11.28
CA GLY A 32 10.80 3.78 -11.52
C GLY A 32 11.50 5.04 -10.99
N ILE A 33 10.90 5.75 -10.03
CA ILE A 33 11.51 6.93 -9.40
C ILE A 33 12.74 6.53 -8.57
N PHE A 34 12.69 5.39 -7.88
CA PHE A 34 13.80 4.90 -7.06
C PHE A 34 14.80 4.06 -7.86
N LYS A 35 15.45 4.68 -8.87
CA LYS A 35 16.38 4.03 -9.81
C LYS A 35 17.60 3.33 -9.17
N GLY A 36 17.93 3.64 -7.92
CA GLY A 36 18.98 2.96 -7.15
C GLY A 36 18.48 1.84 -6.23
N LEU A 37 17.20 1.84 -5.88
CA LEU A 37 16.59 0.84 -4.99
C LEU A 37 15.94 -0.30 -5.79
N PHE A 38 15.31 0.04 -6.92
CA PHE A 38 14.68 -0.90 -7.83
C PHE A 38 15.35 -0.82 -9.20
N ARG A 39 15.79 -1.98 -9.73
CA ARG A 39 16.49 -2.06 -11.02
C ARG A 39 15.55 -1.95 -12.22
N THR A 40 14.32 -2.42 -12.06
CA THR A 40 13.30 -2.52 -13.12
C THR A 40 11.92 -2.36 -12.53
N THR A 41 10.97 -1.80 -13.28
CA THR A 41 9.56 -1.73 -12.88
C THR A 41 8.82 -3.01 -13.28
N PRO A 42 7.70 -3.35 -12.60
CA PRO A 42 6.84 -4.45 -13.03
C PRO A 42 6.39 -4.31 -14.49
N GLY A 43 6.02 -3.09 -14.90
CA GLY A 43 5.63 -2.80 -16.28
C GLY A 43 6.74 -3.06 -17.30
N ASN A 44 7.99 -2.71 -16.99
CA ASN A 44 9.13 -2.96 -17.89
C ASN A 44 9.43 -4.46 -18.03
N ILE A 45 9.32 -5.22 -16.94
CA ILE A 45 9.53 -6.67 -16.97
C ILE A 45 8.40 -7.35 -17.75
N SER A 46 7.15 -6.96 -17.50
CA SER A 46 5.99 -7.49 -18.23
C SER A 46 6.05 -7.18 -19.73
N ALA A 47 6.47 -5.98 -20.12
CA ALA A 47 6.67 -5.63 -21.53
C ALA A 47 7.85 -6.37 -22.17
N LYS A 48 8.90 -6.71 -21.39
CA LYS A 48 10.06 -7.45 -21.88
C LYS A 48 9.76 -8.94 -22.10
N TYR A 49 8.95 -9.53 -21.22
CA TYR A 49 8.58 -10.94 -21.25
C TYR A 49 7.07 -11.07 -21.46
N GLU A 50 6.61 -10.61 -22.61
CA GLU A 50 5.20 -10.67 -22.99
C GLU A 50 4.80 -12.11 -23.32
N THR A 51 3.65 -12.51 -22.80
CA THR A 51 3.03 -13.83 -23.00
C THR A 51 1.53 -13.61 -23.20
N ASP A 52 0.79 -14.63 -23.65
CA ASP A 52 -0.68 -14.55 -23.78
C ASP A 52 -1.41 -14.24 -22.44
N PHE A 53 -0.72 -14.39 -21.31
CA PHE A 53 -1.23 -14.07 -19.98
C PHE A 53 -0.74 -12.73 -19.43
N THR A 54 0.17 -12.04 -20.14
CA THR A 54 0.71 -10.78 -19.68
C THR A 54 -0.38 -9.70 -19.79
N PRO A 55 -0.80 -9.09 -18.67
CA PRO A 55 -1.86 -8.11 -18.72
C PRO A 55 -1.38 -6.83 -19.40
N ALA A 56 -2.31 -6.14 -20.08
CA ALA A 56 -2.04 -4.84 -20.66
C ALA A 56 -1.60 -3.84 -19.57
N GLY A 57 -0.72 -2.90 -19.92
CA GLY A 57 -0.08 -1.99 -18.94
C GLY A 57 -1.06 -1.19 -18.06
N TRP A 58 -2.24 -0.83 -18.58
CA TRP A 58 -3.28 -0.15 -17.80
C TRP A 58 -3.85 -1.01 -16.66
N THR A 59 -3.76 -2.34 -16.76
CA THR A 59 -4.24 -3.28 -15.74
C THR A 59 -3.50 -3.09 -14.42
N PHE A 60 -2.24 -2.63 -14.45
CA PHE A 60 -1.48 -2.33 -13.24
C PHE A 60 -2.08 -1.17 -12.41
N LEU A 61 -3.04 -0.41 -12.94
CA LEU A 61 -3.78 0.59 -12.16
C LEU A 61 -4.65 -0.03 -11.06
N ILE A 62 -4.90 -1.34 -11.09
CA ILE A 62 -5.64 -2.07 -10.04
C ILE A 62 -5.01 -1.88 -8.65
N TRP A 63 -3.68 -1.71 -8.59
CA TRP A 63 -2.97 -1.47 -7.33
C TRP A 63 -3.44 -0.20 -6.63
N ASN A 64 -3.77 0.86 -7.38
CA ASN A 64 -4.30 2.09 -6.80
C ASN A 64 -5.64 1.86 -6.11
N VAL A 65 -6.51 1.04 -6.72
CA VAL A 65 -7.82 0.68 -6.15
C VAL A 65 -7.64 -0.14 -4.88
N ILE A 66 -6.75 -1.14 -4.92
CA ILE A 66 -6.44 -2.00 -3.78
C ILE A 66 -5.87 -1.19 -2.61
N TYR A 67 -4.96 -0.25 -2.86
CA TYR A 67 -4.38 0.60 -1.81
C TYR A 67 -5.40 1.61 -1.28
N ALA A 68 -6.23 2.22 -2.14
CA ALA A 68 -7.29 3.11 -1.70
C ALA A 68 -8.29 2.40 -0.79
N TRP A 69 -8.67 1.17 -1.13
CA TRP A 69 -9.57 0.36 -0.32
C TRP A 69 -8.96 -0.02 1.04
N GLN A 70 -7.69 -0.43 1.06
CA GLN A 70 -6.98 -0.72 2.31
C GLN A 70 -6.86 0.51 3.20
N LEU A 71 -6.58 1.69 2.62
CA LEU A 71 -6.56 2.95 3.36
C LEU A 71 -7.95 3.26 3.95
N ALA A 72 -9.01 3.11 3.17
CA ALA A 72 -10.38 3.32 3.65
C ALA A 72 -10.70 2.42 4.84
N TRP A 73 -10.29 1.15 4.79
CA TRP A 73 -10.46 0.21 5.91
C TRP A 73 -9.69 0.64 7.17
N LEU A 74 -8.43 1.06 7.03
CA LEU A 74 -7.62 1.54 8.15
C LEU A 74 -8.20 2.82 8.76
N LEU A 75 -8.68 3.76 7.94
CA LEU A 75 -9.34 4.98 8.40
C LEU A 75 -10.67 4.67 9.10
N TYR A 76 -11.44 3.71 8.59
CA TYR A 76 -12.65 3.22 9.26
C TYR A 76 -12.32 2.64 10.64
N ALA A 77 -11.32 1.76 10.73
CA ALA A 77 -10.87 1.19 12.01
C ALA A 77 -10.39 2.28 12.99
N LEU A 78 -9.60 3.26 12.51
CA LEU A 78 -9.16 4.41 13.31
C LEU A 78 -10.35 5.22 13.85
N SER A 79 -11.32 5.54 12.98
CA SER A 79 -12.52 6.29 13.38
C SER A 79 -13.33 5.56 14.45
N GLY A 80 -13.40 4.23 14.38
CA GLY A 80 -14.07 3.39 15.38
C GLY A 80 -13.35 3.39 16.73
N ILE A 81 -12.02 3.46 16.73
CA ILE A 81 -11.22 3.59 17.97
C ILE A 81 -11.44 4.98 18.57
N CYS A 82 -11.35 6.05 17.78
CA CYS A 82 -11.49 7.42 18.27
C CYS A 82 -12.89 7.77 18.76
N ARG A 83 -13.96 7.16 18.21
CA ARG A 83 -15.36 7.43 18.63
C ARG A 83 -15.79 6.65 19.89
N ARG A 84 -15.02 5.64 20.29
CA ARG A 84 -15.26 4.90 21.54
C ARG A 84 -14.52 5.50 22.75
N TYR A 85 -13.77 6.58 22.52
CA TYR A 85 -13.32 7.53 23.53
C TYR A 85 -14.29 8.71 23.59
#